data_AF-A0A9E6WD82-F1
#
_entry.id   AF-A0A9E6WD82-F1
#
_cell.length_a   1.000
_cell.length_b   1.000
_cell.length_c   1.000
_cell.angle_alpha   90.00
_cell.angle_beta   90.00
_cell.angle_gamma   90.00
#
_symmetry.space_group_name_H-M   'P 1'
#
loop_
_entity.id
_entity.type
_entity.pdbx_description
1 polymer ?
#
loop_
_entity_poly.entity_id
_entity_poly.type
_entity_poly.pdbx_seq_one_letter_code
_entity_poly.pdbx_strand_id
1 'polypeptide(L)'
;MDKVTNLNVGAINPFALTEALVGKKIDWNSKDSIEIMEDALETNYGEMFDMKFNSPIYAGLKLNAQNMAEPVADSEITIRGDFDTETPDVSNIKTLSQLKSLGIKDISKTKISSGVLSRGVLNLKLNIPEMDKTISKTRLSKSLASIVRGAGAAGDWTPANGVWKDMGDFFKDVTEFSDPVQGAIGNCYFIAAVSAVAWADPYLIVHRNRATGTGETARVNAIQFYSKGGGKDAPSKLVEVTDATLVNSSSNLPIYCRSRDAAEIYPALYEKAFAKWILKTESDKPDITKTAFGDPVKATAQLNNRTPYYYNTGSRTGDQLYSIVRENSMSYKTIHPMTAWTYGSGKDYTGTNVVGNHAYTVLGWAFKNNKKYIVLRNPWGVTEPAGLNTYQGVLSFFDKSFWRPVNMVGNDGVFAIEANSFKNLFAGLGVAK
;
A
#
# COMPACT_ATOMS: atom_id res chain seq x y z
N MET A 1 26.66 -4.33 -1.39
CA MET A 1 25.49 -4.01 -0.56
C MET A 1 25.49 -2.52 -0.39
N ASP A 2 24.33 -1.89 -0.53
CA ASP A 2 24.28 -0.44 -0.66
C ASP A 2 23.86 0.18 0.67
N LYS A 3 24.40 1.37 0.98
CA LYS A 3 23.95 2.13 2.15
C LYS A 3 22.67 2.86 1.76
N VAL A 4 21.54 2.44 2.33
CA VAL A 4 20.24 3.11 2.17
C VAL A 4 19.83 3.64 3.53
N THR A 5 19.44 4.91 3.59
CA THR A 5 18.97 5.55 4.82
C THR A 5 17.70 6.33 4.53
N ASN A 6 16.73 6.25 5.44
CA ASN A 6 15.52 7.08 5.44
C ASN A 6 14.60 6.90 4.22
N LEU A 7 14.26 5.64 3.89
CA LEU A 7 13.18 5.36 2.94
C LEU A 7 11.81 5.75 3.53
N ASN A 8 11.00 6.43 2.72
CA ASN A 8 9.62 6.80 3.02
C ASN A 8 8.67 6.21 1.97
N VAL A 9 8.77 4.89 1.77
CA VAL A 9 7.94 4.15 0.82
C VAL A 9 6.55 3.97 1.43
N GLY A 10 5.52 4.38 0.70
CA GLY A 10 4.16 4.45 1.20
C GLY A 10 3.19 4.99 0.15
N ALA A 11 2.33 4.11 -0.36
CA ALA A 11 1.14 4.45 -1.15
C ALA A 11 -0.06 3.81 -0.46
N ILE A 12 -1.13 4.58 -0.22
CA ILE A 12 -2.37 4.09 0.40
C ILE A 12 -3.09 3.16 -0.58
N ASN A 13 -3.69 2.06 -0.09
CA ASN A 13 -4.57 1.23 -0.91
C ASN A 13 -5.82 2.04 -1.29
N PRO A 14 -6.01 2.42 -2.58
CA PRO A 14 -7.11 3.30 -2.96
C PRO A 14 -8.46 2.61 -2.80
N PHE A 15 -8.55 1.30 -2.97
CA PHE A 15 -9.80 0.57 -2.79
C PHE A 15 -10.26 0.60 -1.33
N ALA A 16 -9.36 0.27 -0.40
CA ALA A 16 -9.66 0.33 1.03
C ALA A 16 -9.91 1.77 1.50
N LEU A 17 -9.20 2.75 0.94
CA LEU A 17 -9.44 4.17 1.23
C LEU A 17 -10.83 4.61 0.76
N THR A 18 -11.24 4.24 -0.45
CA THR A 18 -12.58 4.52 -0.97
C THR A 18 -13.66 3.85 -0.11
N GLU A 19 -13.47 2.58 0.30
CA GLU A 19 -14.40 1.93 1.24
C GLU A 19 -14.50 2.67 2.58
N ALA A 20 -13.38 3.14 3.11
CA ALA A 20 -13.35 3.89 4.37
C ALA A 20 -14.02 5.27 4.25
N LEU A 21 -13.85 5.96 3.12
CA LEU A 21 -14.46 7.27 2.84
C LEU A 21 -15.96 7.17 2.58
N VAL A 22 -16.39 6.18 1.79
CA VAL A 22 -17.81 6.01 1.41
C VAL A 22 -18.57 5.20 2.47
N GLY A 23 -17.86 4.48 3.34
CA GLY A 23 -18.46 3.66 4.40
C GLY A 23 -19.15 2.40 3.91
N LYS A 24 -18.92 1.97 2.65
CA LYS A 24 -19.54 0.79 2.04
C LYS A 24 -18.49 -0.04 1.28
N LYS A 25 -18.76 -1.34 1.14
CA LYS A 25 -17.90 -2.25 0.38
C LYS A 25 -18.01 -1.95 -1.11
N ILE A 26 -16.90 -2.00 -1.82
CA ILE A 26 -16.88 -1.94 -3.29
C ILE A 26 -16.29 -3.25 -3.84
N ASP A 27 -16.62 -3.61 -5.07
CA ASP A 27 -16.02 -4.79 -5.71
C ASP A 27 -14.68 -4.40 -6.34
N TRP A 28 -13.57 -4.82 -5.72
CA TRP A 28 -12.22 -4.43 -6.16
C TRP A 28 -11.88 -4.96 -7.57
N ASN A 29 -12.70 -5.88 -8.11
CA ASN A 29 -12.51 -6.50 -9.41
C ASN A 29 -13.41 -5.90 -10.50
N SER A 30 -14.40 -5.09 -10.11
CA SER A 30 -15.30 -4.45 -11.04
C SER A 30 -14.69 -3.16 -11.60
N LYS A 31 -14.88 -2.93 -12.91
CA LYS A 31 -14.53 -1.65 -13.53
C LYS A 31 -15.37 -0.50 -12.99
N ASP A 32 -16.59 -0.77 -12.54
CA ASP A 32 -17.49 0.27 -11.98
C ASP A 32 -16.90 0.87 -10.68
N SER A 33 -16.07 0.10 -9.97
CA SER A 33 -15.36 0.59 -8.79
C SER A 33 -14.29 1.63 -9.12
N ILE A 34 -13.84 1.71 -10.38
CA ILE A 34 -12.90 2.73 -10.83
C ILE A 34 -13.58 4.11 -10.77
N GLU A 35 -14.82 4.23 -11.28
CA GLU A 35 -15.55 5.50 -11.27
C GLU A 35 -15.80 5.98 -9.83
N ILE A 36 -16.25 5.08 -8.95
CA ILE A 36 -16.44 5.39 -7.52
C ILE A 36 -15.13 5.86 -6.87
N MET A 37 -14.00 5.26 -7.25
CA MET A 37 -12.70 5.61 -6.73
C MET A 37 -12.20 6.96 -7.27
N GLU A 38 -12.37 7.22 -8.57
CA GLU A 38 -12.04 8.51 -9.19
C GLU A 38 -12.85 9.65 -8.57
N ASP A 39 -14.14 9.42 -8.30
CA ASP A 39 -15.02 10.38 -7.63
C ASP A 39 -14.59 10.60 -6.17
N ALA A 40 -14.41 9.53 -5.40
CA ALA A 40 -14.07 9.62 -3.97
C ALA A 40 -12.68 10.20 -3.72
N LEU A 41 -11.74 10.01 -4.66
CA LEU A 41 -10.35 10.48 -4.58
C LEU A 41 -10.10 11.73 -5.43
N GLU A 42 -11.11 12.24 -6.14
CA GLU A 42 -11.03 13.38 -7.06
C GLU A 42 -9.79 13.33 -7.97
N THR A 43 -9.42 12.12 -8.43
CA THR A 43 -8.20 11.84 -9.18
C THR A 43 -8.44 10.79 -10.23
N ASN A 44 -8.05 11.05 -11.47
CA ASN A 44 -8.15 10.05 -12.53
C ASN A 44 -7.30 8.81 -12.24
N TYR A 45 -7.84 7.62 -12.51
CA TYR A 45 -7.23 6.34 -12.23
C TYR A 45 -5.85 6.17 -12.89
N GLY A 46 -5.68 6.67 -14.12
CA GLY A 46 -4.41 6.61 -14.85
C GLY A 46 -3.31 7.51 -14.27
N GLU A 47 -3.69 8.49 -13.44
CA GLU A 47 -2.81 9.45 -12.77
C GLU A 47 -2.60 9.09 -11.28
N MET A 48 -3.43 8.21 -10.72
CA MET A 48 -3.44 7.86 -9.30
C MET A 48 -2.14 7.22 -8.82
N PHE A 49 -1.47 6.44 -9.68
CA PHE A 49 -0.36 5.57 -9.30
C PHE A 49 1.04 6.17 -9.52
N ASP A 50 1.16 7.48 -9.75
CA ASP A 50 2.46 8.17 -9.86
C ASP A 50 2.44 9.49 -9.07
N MET A 51 3.41 9.67 -8.16
CA MET A 51 3.47 10.81 -7.24
C MET A 51 3.53 12.18 -7.94
N LYS A 52 3.97 12.25 -9.20
CA LYS A 52 4.03 13.51 -9.95
C LYS A 52 2.66 14.12 -10.22
N PHE A 53 1.59 13.31 -10.20
CA PHE A 53 0.23 13.76 -10.42
C PHE A 53 -0.49 14.18 -9.12
N ASN A 54 0.23 14.30 -8.00
CA ASN A 54 -0.31 14.78 -6.72
C ASN A 54 -1.46 13.95 -6.13
N SER A 55 -1.62 12.69 -6.52
CA SER A 55 -2.68 11.82 -6.03
C SER A 55 -2.77 11.76 -4.49
N PRO A 56 -3.99 11.77 -3.90
CA PRO A 56 -4.20 11.69 -2.46
C PRO A 56 -3.71 10.38 -1.84
N ILE A 57 -3.45 9.32 -2.62
CA ILE A 57 -2.89 8.08 -2.09
C ILE A 57 -1.46 8.25 -1.55
N TYR A 58 -0.82 9.39 -1.84
CA TYR A 58 0.48 9.79 -1.32
C TYR A 58 0.40 10.86 -0.23
N ALA A 59 -0.76 11.00 0.43
CA ALA A 59 -1.00 12.01 1.47
C ALA A 59 0.16 12.11 2.46
N GLY A 60 0.73 13.31 2.63
CA GLY A 60 1.85 13.57 3.52
C GLY A 60 3.25 13.40 2.91
N LEU A 61 3.36 13.14 1.60
CA LEU A 61 4.65 12.99 0.91
C LEU A 61 4.84 14.00 -0.23
N LYS A 62 6.10 14.35 -0.51
CA LYS A 62 6.54 15.05 -1.72
C LYS A 62 7.72 14.33 -2.37
N LEU A 63 8.03 14.71 -3.61
CA LEU A 63 9.20 14.20 -4.32
C LEU A 63 10.39 15.11 -4.03
N ASN A 64 11.53 14.52 -3.68
CA ASN A 64 12.80 15.21 -3.60
C ASN A 64 13.47 15.30 -4.99
N ALA A 65 14.65 15.93 -5.06
CA ALA A 65 15.40 16.12 -6.30
C ALA A 65 15.83 14.81 -7.00
N GLN A 66 15.79 13.67 -6.30
CA GLN A 66 16.12 12.34 -6.82
C GLN A 66 14.88 11.52 -7.20
N ASN A 67 13.69 12.14 -7.28
CA ASN A 67 12.41 11.47 -7.51
C ASN A 67 12.07 10.39 -6.46
N MET A 68 12.57 10.57 -5.23
CA MET A 68 12.24 9.74 -4.07
C MET A 68 11.30 10.49 -3.14
N ALA A 69 10.47 9.74 -2.41
CA ALA A 69 9.53 10.34 -1.47
C ALA A 69 10.22 10.85 -0.20
N GLU A 70 9.79 12.03 0.25
CA GLU A 70 10.09 12.58 1.56
C GLU A 70 8.82 13.14 2.21
N PRO A 71 8.72 13.14 3.55
CA PRO A 71 7.58 13.72 4.24
C PRO A 71 7.48 15.22 3.96
N VAL A 72 6.25 15.71 3.78
CA VAL A 72 5.98 17.15 3.81
C VAL A 72 5.92 17.65 5.25
N ALA A 73 6.23 18.93 5.48
CA ALA A 73 5.99 19.52 6.79
C ALA A 73 4.48 19.62 7.06
N ASP A 74 4.06 19.48 8.33
CA ASP A 74 2.63 19.55 8.69
C ASP A 74 1.98 20.89 8.29
N SER A 75 2.76 21.98 8.24
CA SER A 75 2.32 23.31 7.78
C SER A 75 2.06 23.39 6.28
N GLU A 76 2.61 22.46 5.49
CA GLU A 76 2.36 22.36 4.04
C GLU A 76 1.07 21.59 3.74
N ILE A 77 0.48 20.91 4.73
CA ILE A 77 -0.77 20.15 4.57
C ILE A 77 -1.96 21.04 4.92
N THR A 78 -2.86 21.22 3.97
CA THR A 78 -4.11 21.97 4.16
C THR A 78 -5.30 21.02 4.24
N ILE A 79 -6.31 21.40 5.03
CA ILE A 79 -7.59 20.70 5.09
C ILE A 79 -8.64 21.60 4.43
N ARG A 80 -9.33 21.06 3.43
CA ARG A 80 -10.40 21.74 2.69
C ARG A 80 -11.54 22.15 3.64
N GLY A 81 -12.04 23.37 3.53
CA GLY A 81 -13.18 23.85 4.31
C GLY A 81 -14.51 23.23 3.88
N ASP A 82 -15.57 23.36 4.69
CA ASP A 82 -16.89 22.77 4.39
C ASP A 82 -17.57 23.40 3.16
N PHE A 83 -17.23 24.64 2.83
CA PHE A 83 -17.77 25.40 1.69
C PHE A 83 -16.76 25.53 0.53
N ASP A 84 -15.61 24.87 0.66
CA ASP A 84 -14.67 24.73 -0.44
C ASP A 84 -15.22 23.62 -1.35
N THR A 85 -16.06 24.04 -2.30
CA THR A 85 -16.85 23.14 -3.15
C THR A 85 -16.01 22.01 -3.74
N GLU A 86 -16.54 20.79 -3.55
CA GLU A 86 -16.29 19.59 -4.34
C GLU A 86 -16.10 19.92 -5.82
N THR A 87 -15.36 19.06 -6.53
CA THR A 87 -15.31 19.07 -8.00
C THR A 87 -16.71 19.38 -8.56
N PRO A 88 -16.92 20.51 -9.24
CA PRO A 88 -18.27 20.90 -9.62
C PRO A 88 -18.89 19.91 -10.58
N ASP A 89 -20.13 19.50 -10.31
CA ASP A 89 -20.87 18.59 -11.18
C ASP A 89 -21.03 19.20 -12.57
N VAL A 90 -20.41 18.56 -13.57
CA VAL A 90 -20.44 18.96 -14.97
C VAL A 90 -21.43 18.16 -15.81
N SER A 91 -22.14 17.18 -15.23
CA SER A 91 -23.06 16.27 -15.96
C SER A 91 -24.21 17.02 -16.65
N ASN A 92 -24.60 18.16 -16.09
CA ASN A 92 -25.67 19.01 -16.57
C ASN A 92 -25.21 20.03 -17.62
N ILE A 93 -23.91 20.11 -17.93
CA ILE A 93 -23.35 21.01 -18.93
C ILE A 93 -23.61 20.43 -20.33
N LYS A 94 -24.34 21.19 -21.15
CA LYS A 94 -24.70 20.83 -22.53
C LYS A 94 -23.94 21.66 -23.56
N THR A 95 -23.37 22.80 -23.17
CA THR A 95 -22.62 23.69 -24.08
C THR A 95 -21.31 24.17 -23.46
N LEU A 96 -20.30 24.42 -24.31
CA LEU A 96 -19.01 25.01 -23.86
C LEU A 96 -19.18 26.38 -23.18
N SER A 97 -20.23 27.13 -23.52
CA SER A 97 -20.52 28.42 -22.90
C SER A 97 -20.96 28.29 -21.43
N GLN A 98 -21.60 27.18 -21.05
CA GLN A 98 -22.03 26.93 -19.68
C GLN A 98 -20.86 26.65 -18.73
N LEU A 99 -19.68 26.28 -19.23
CA LEU A 99 -18.47 26.15 -18.42
C LEU A 99 -18.09 27.46 -17.69
N LYS A 100 -18.56 28.62 -18.18
CA LYS A 100 -18.39 29.90 -17.49
C LYS A 100 -19.04 29.92 -16.10
N SER A 101 -20.15 29.21 -15.87
CA SER A 101 -20.80 29.16 -14.55
C SER A 101 -19.97 28.45 -13.50
N LEU A 102 -19.00 27.64 -13.95
CA LEU A 102 -18.03 26.96 -13.10
C LEU A 102 -16.79 27.80 -12.80
N GLY A 103 -16.70 29.04 -13.31
CA GLY A 103 -15.55 29.91 -13.12
C GLY A 103 -14.53 29.88 -14.27
N ILE A 104 -14.82 29.14 -15.35
CA ILE A 104 -13.97 29.06 -16.55
C ILE A 104 -14.24 30.29 -17.43
N LYS A 105 -13.52 31.38 -17.15
CA LYS A 105 -13.81 32.70 -17.74
C LYS A 105 -13.59 32.75 -19.26
N ASP A 106 -12.62 32.01 -19.79
CA ASP A 106 -12.25 32.02 -21.21
C ASP A 106 -11.97 30.63 -21.77
N ILE A 107 -13.04 29.93 -22.19
CA ILE A 107 -12.96 28.59 -22.76
C ILE A 107 -12.09 28.55 -24.04
N SER A 108 -12.04 29.66 -24.80
CA SER A 108 -11.33 29.72 -26.08
C SER A 108 -9.80 29.71 -25.93
N LYS A 109 -9.30 30.06 -24.74
CA LYS A 109 -7.88 30.04 -24.39
C LYS A 109 -7.49 28.88 -23.48
N THR A 110 -8.45 28.02 -23.14
CA THR A 110 -8.22 26.86 -22.29
C THR A 110 -7.38 25.83 -23.06
N LYS A 111 -6.24 25.43 -22.50
CA LYS A 111 -5.29 24.55 -23.19
C LYS A 111 -5.87 23.15 -23.34
N ILE A 112 -5.82 22.59 -24.54
CA ILE A 112 -6.18 21.19 -24.80
C ILE A 112 -4.95 20.31 -24.54
N SER A 113 -5.10 19.29 -23.69
CA SER A 113 -4.04 18.30 -23.42
C SER A 113 -4.14 17.07 -24.32
N SER A 114 -5.35 16.69 -24.72
CA SER A 114 -5.58 15.64 -25.72
C SER A 114 -6.87 15.88 -26.49
N GLY A 115 -6.89 15.49 -27.77
CA GLY A 115 -8.08 15.50 -28.60
C GLY A 115 -8.17 14.23 -29.42
N VAL A 116 -9.31 13.53 -29.37
CA VAL A 116 -9.55 12.32 -30.17
C VAL A 116 -10.87 12.48 -30.92
N LEU A 117 -10.80 12.48 -32.25
CA LEU A 117 -11.97 12.43 -33.12
C LEU A 117 -12.27 10.96 -33.46
N SER A 118 -13.42 10.47 -33.03
CA SER A 118 -13.86 9.10 -33.32
C SER A 118 -15.33 9.11 -33.72
N ARG A 119 -15.63 8.58 -34.91
CA ARG A 119 -17.01 8.45 -35.44
C ARG A 119 -17.82 9.76 -35.37
N GLY A 120 -17.18 10.90 -35.67
CA GLY A 120 -17.83 12.22 -35.63
C GLY A 120 -17.97 12.84 -34.23
N VAL A 121 -17.50 12.15 -33.19
CA VAL A 121 -17.47 12.65 -31.81
C VAL A 121 -16.06 13.12 -31.47
N LEU A 122 -15.94 14.39 -31.08
CA LEU A 122 -14.69 15.00 -30.65
C LEU A 122 -14.59 14.96 -29.11
N ASN A 123 -13.69 14.12 -28.60
CA ASN A 123 -13.37 14.05 -27.18
C ASN A 123 -12.17 14.96 -26.90
N LEU A 124 -12.34 15.98 -26.05
CA LEU A 124 -11.29 16.91 -25.67
C LEU A 124 -10.99 16.81 -24.18
N LYS A 125 -9.71 16.68 -23.81
CA LYS A 125 -9.23 16.89 -22.43
C LYS A 125 -8.74 18.33 -22.33
N LEU A 126 -9.39 19.11 -21.46
CA LEU A 126 -9.12 20.54 -21.25
C LEU A 126 -8.33 20.74 -19.94
N ASN A 127 -7.31 21.57 -19.97
CA ASN A 127 -6.56 21.97 -18.78
C ASN A 127 -7.17 23.25 -18.22
N ILE A 128 -7.90 23.13 -17.11
CA ILE A 128 -8.67 24.23 -16.52
C ILE A 128 -7.86 24.86 -15.37
N PRO A 129 -7.58 26.18 -15.38
CA PRO A 129 -6.86 26.84 -14.29
C PRO A 129 -7.69 26.89 -13.01
N GLU A 130 -7.08 26.43 -11.91
CA GLU A 130 -7.53 26.44 -10.51
C GLU A 130 -9.00 26.86 -10.23
N MET A 131 -9.92 25.94 -10.52
CA MET A 131 -11.07 25.65 -9.65
C MET A 131 -10.70 24.62 -8.57
N ASP A 132 -9.40 24.35 -8.44
CA ASP A 132 -8.81 23.06 -8.05
C ASP A 132 -8.64 22.98 -6.54
N LYS A 133 -9.79 22.87 -5.86
CA LYS A 133 -9.84 22.41 -4.47
C LYS A 133 -9.94 20.88 -4.40
N THR A 134 -9.54 20.19 -5.47
CA THR A 134 -9.46 18.73 -5.49
C THR A 134 -8.53 18.25 -4.40
N ILE A 135 -8.86 17.09 -3.85
CA ILE A 135 -8.00 16.47 -2.86
C ILE A 135 -6.72 15.99 -3.53
N SER A 136 -5.61 16.14 -2.83
CA SER A 136 -4.27 15.80 -3.30
C SER A 136 -3.42 15.30 -2.14
N LYS A 137 -2.17 14.95 -2.41
CA LYS A 137 -1.21 14.55 -1.37
C LYS A 137 -0.93 15.60 -0.29
N THR A 138 -1.25 16.88 -0.51
CA THR A 138 -1.07 17.98 0.47
C THR A 138 -2.33 18.80 0.76
N ARG A 139 -3.43 18.55 0.05
CA ARG A 139 -4.75 19.16 0.31
C ARG A 139 -5.76 18.05 0.56
N LEU A 140 -6.22 17.87 1.80
CA LEU A 140 -7.09 16.76 2.18
C LEU A 140 -8.51 17.24 2.46
N SER A 141 -9.51 16.40 2.22
CA SER A 141 -10.85 16.61 2.82
C SER A 141 -10.80 16.30 4.32
N LYS A 142 -11.79 16.77 5.09
CA LYS A 142 -11.90 16.45 6.53
C LYS A 142 -11.98 14.94 6.77
N SER A 143 -12.81 14.23 5.98
CA SER A 143 -12.96 12.78 6.08
C SER A 143 -11.65 12.06 5.78
N LEU A 144 -10.95 12.44 4.71
CA LEU A 144 -9.65 11.86 4.37
C LEU A 144 -8.62 12.13 5.46
N ALA A 145 -8.51 13.39 5.93
CA ALA A 145 -7.61 13.76 7.01
C ALA A 145 -7.90 12.96 8.28
N SER A 146 -9.16 12.70 8.62
CA SER A 146 -9.51 11.90 9.80
C SER A 146 -9.02 10.45 9.74
N ILE A 147 -8.91 9.89 8.53
CA ILE A 147 -8.46 8.51 8.29
C ILE A 147 -6.93 8.43 8.22
N VAL A 148 -6.27 9.44 7.65
CA VAL A 148 -4.82 9.37 7.34
C VAL A 148 -3.94 10.25 8.22
N ARG A 149 -4.53 11.13 9.05
CA ARG A 149 -3.82 12.01 9.98
C ARG A 149 -4.42 11.95 11.38
N GLY A 150 -3.76 11.23 12.28
CA GLY A 150 -4.06 11.23 13.70
C GLY A 150 -3.19 12.21 14.51
N ALA A 151 -3.62 12.48 15.73
CA ALA A 151 -3.00 13.45 16.65
C ALA A 151 -1.66 12.98 17.24
N GLY A 152 -1.24 11.73 17.02
CA GLY A 152 0.04 11.20 17.49
C GLY A 152 0.21 11.13 19.00
N ALA A 153 -0.89 11.15 19.75
CA ALA A 153 -0.85 11.18 21.20
C ALA A 153 -0.51 9.80 21.80
N ALA A 154 0.04 9.80 23.02
CA ALA A 154 0.32 8.59 23.81
C ALA A 154 -0.95 7.87 24.33
N GLY A 155 -2.15 8.36 24.00
CA GLY A 155 -3.43 7.84 24.47
C GLY A 155 -4.25 7.15 23.38
N ASP A 156 -5.49 6.80 23.74
CA ASP A 156 -6.43 6.17 22.82
C ASP A 156 -6.73 7.07 21.62
N TRP A 157 -6.64 6.49 20.43
CA TRP A 157 -6.97 7.15 19.18
C TRP A 157 -7.97 6.32 18.37
N THR A 158 -8.90 7.01 17.72
CA THR A 158 -9.92 6.41 16.84
C THR A 158 -10.28 7.47 15.78
N PRO A 159 -10.26 7.15 14.48
CA PRO A 159 -10.65 8.10 13.45
C PRO A 159 -12.17 8.33 13.47
N ALA A 160 -12.63 9.35 12.75
CA ALA A 160 -14.06 9.58 12.59
C ALA A 160 -14.74 8.34 11.97
N ASN A 161 -15.91 7.98 12.48
CA ASN A 161 -16.66 6.76 12.12
C ASN A 161 -15.90 5.44 12.36
N GLY A 162 -14.79 5.47 13.11
CA GLY A 162 -14.08 4.27 13.54
C GLY A 162 -14.61 3.71 14.85
N VAL A 163 -14.57 2.39 15.00
CA VAL A 163 -14.78 1.71 16.27
C VAL A 163 -13.80 0.54 16.39
N TRP A 164 -13.30 0.31 17.60
CA TRP A 164 -12.46 -0.83 17.92
C TRP A 164 -13.34 -2.03 18.29
N LYS A 165 -13.23 -3.12 17.53
CA LYS A 165 -14.09 -4.30 17.68
C LYS A 165 -13.30 -5.57 17.41
N ASP A 166 -13.57 -6.62 18.18
CA ASP A 166 -13.12 -7.97 17.86
C ASP A 166 -13.91 -8.49 16.65
N MET A 167 -13.17 -8.81 15.58
CA MET A 167 -13.73 -9.22 14.29
C MET A 167 -13.48 -10.69 13.97
N GLY A 168 -12.83 -11.46 14.85
CA GLY A 168 -12.60 -12.87 14.63
C GLY A 168 -11.38 -13.44 15.34
N ASP A 169 -10.84 -14.51 14.78
CA ASP A 169 -9.77 -15.28 15.41
C ASP A 169 -8.40 -14.86 14.88
N PHE A 170 -7.36 -15.06 15.69
CA PHE A 170 -5.98 -14.77 15.28
C PHE A 170 -5.64 -15.50 13.97
N PHE A 171 -5.94 -16.80 13.89
CA PHE A 171 -5.83 -17.63 12.70
C PHE A 171 -7.17 -18.26 12.37
N LYS A 172 -7.52 -18.32 11.09
CA LYS A 172 -8.58 -19.22 10.59
C LYS A 172 -8.00 -20.51 10.02
N ASP A 173 -6.86 -20.41 9.36
CA ASP A 173 -6.12 -21.53 8.78
C ASP A 173 -4.62 -21.41 9.12
N VAL A 174 -3.74 -21.93 8.25
CA VAL A 174 -2.29 -21.73 8.36
C VAL A 174 -1.95 -20.29 7.95
N THR A 175 -0.84 -19.76 8.45
CA THR A 175 -0.33 -18.46 7.99
C THR A 175 -0.03 -18.49 6.49
N GLU A 176 -0.63 -17.59 5.72
CA GLU A 176 -0.37 -17.42 4.30
C GLU A 176 0.19 -16.03 3.98
N PHE A 177 1.04 -15.98 2.96
CA PHE A 177 1.64 -14.72 2.52
C PHE A 177 0.59 -13.74 1.94
N SER A 178 -0.57 -14.26 1.54
CA SER A 178 -1.70 -13.54 0.95
C SER A 178 -2.63 -12.90 1.97
N ASP A 179 -2.58 -13.30 3.24
CA ASP A 179 -3.49 -12.77 4.26
C ASP A 179 -3.27 -11.28 4.48
N PRO A 180 -2.04 -10.76 4.65
CA PRO A 180 -1.85 -9.34 4.87
C PRO A 180 -2.30 -8.53 3.65
N VAL A 181 -3.42 -7.82 3.80
CA VAL A 181 -4.00 -6.89 2.83
C VAL A 181 -4.03 -5.50 3.44
N GLN A 182 -3.33 -4.57 2.79
CA GLN A 182 -3.19 -3.20 3.26
C GLN A 182 -4.52 -2.44 3.20
N GLY A 183 -4.79 -1.61 4.21
CA GLY A 183 -5.96 -0.74 4.24
C GLY A 183 -5.69 0.73 3.88
N ALA A 184 -6.50 1.62 4.45
CA ALA A 184 -6.55 3.05 4.16
C ALA A 184 -5.40 3.88 4.77
N ILE A 185 -4.17 3.36 4.78
CA ILE A 185 -2.97 4.08 5.23
C ILE A 185 -1.75 3.69 4.41
N GLY A 186 -0.79 4.61 4.24
CA GLY A 186 0.39 4.45 3.39
C GLY A 186 1.52 3.62 4.04
N ASN A 187 1.21 2.48 4.64
CA ASN A 187 2.19 1.62 5.33
C ASN A 187 2.50 0.31 4.58
N CYS A 188 2.37 0.33 3.25
CA CYS A 188 2.68 -0.80 2.37
C CYS A 188 4.01 -1.49 2.68
N TYR A 189 5.01 -0.73 3.12
CA TYR A 189 6.33 -1.26 3.52
C TYR A 189 6.24 -2.29 4.64
N PHE A 190 5.37 -2.07 5.62
CA PHE A 190 5.18 -2.96 6.76
C PHE A 190 4.32 -4.17 6.36
N ILE A 191 3.23 -3.95 5.60
CA ILE A 191 2.36 -5.05 5.15
C ILE A 191 3.11 -6.00 4.21
N ALA A 192 3.90 -5.47 3.27
CA ALA A 192 4.76 -6.29 2.42
C ALA A 192 5.82 -7.07 3.22
N ALA A 193 6.31 -6.51 4.33
CA ALA A 193 7.25 -7.19 5.23
C ALA A 193 6.58 -8.33 6.02
N VAL A 194 5.37 -8.14 6.53
CA VAL A 194 4.58 -9.22 7.17
C VAL A 194 4.35 -10.36 6.17
N SER A 195 3.92 -10.05 4.94
CA SER A 195 3.78 -11.05 3.86
C SER A 195 5.11 -11.74 3.53
N ALA A 196 6.23 -11.01 3.53
CA ALA A 196 7.56 -11.60 3.25
C ALA A 196 7.99 -12.60 4.33
N VAL A 197 7.71 -12.30 5.59
CA VAL A 197 7.99 -13.19 6.73
C VAL A 197 7.07 -14.41 6.69
N ALA A 198 5.75 -14.21 6.53
CA ALA A 198 4.78 -15.30 6.35
C ALA A 198 5.18 -16.24 5.20
N TRP A 199 5.70 -15.67 4.10
CA TRP A 199 6.15 -16.44 2.95
C TRP A 199 7.43 -17.25 3.22
N ALA A 200 8.49 -16.60 3.67
CA ALA A 200 9.82 -17.22 3.74
C ALA A 200 10.08 -17.98 5.05
N ASP A 201 9.43 -17.59 6.14
CA ASP A 201 9.62 -18.15 7.49
C ASP A 201 8.30 -18.11 8.29
N PRO A 202 7.26 -18.87 7.86
CA PRO A 202 5.91 -18.80 8.43
C PRO A 202 5.85 -19.08 9.93
N TYR A 203 6.78 -19.84 10.48
CA TYR A 203 6.86 -20.14 11.91
C TYR A 203 7.16 -18.92 12.80
N LEU A 204 7.58 -17.80 12.21
CA LEU A 204 7.72 -16.53 12.94
C LEU A 204 6.39 -15.79 13.14
N ILE A 205 5.34 -16.16 12.40
CA ILE A 205 3.99 -15.67 12.66
C ILE A 205 3.31 -16.67 13.61
N VAL A 206 3.06 -16.22 14.83
CA VAL A 206 2.66 -17.12 15.92
C VAL A 206 1.62 -16.48 16.82
N HIS A 207 0.58 -17.24 17.13
CA HIS A 207 -0.44 -16.86 18.09
C HIS A 207 0.08 -17.06 19.51
N ARG A 208 0.80 -16.07 20.04
CA ARG A 208 1.26 -16.03 21.45
C ARG A 208 0.23 -15.30 22.28
N ASN A 209 -0.74 -16.00 22.84
CA ASN A 209 -1.77 -15.39 23.68
C ASN A 209 -1.66 -15.77 25.16
N ARG A 210 -2.26 -14.94 26.01
CA ARG A 210 -2.49 -15.24 27.43
C ARG A 210 -3.77 -14.58 27.92
N ALA A 211 -4.37 -15.16 28.97
CA ALA A 211 -5.52 -14.58 29.64
C ALA A 211 -5.15 -13.27 30.39
N THR A 212 -6.10 -12.35 30.43
CA THR A 212 -6.08 -11.12 31.25
C THR A 212 -7.23 -11.06 32.25
N GLY A 213 -8.15 -12.03 32.19
CA GLY A 213 -9.29 -12.16 33.10
C GLY A 213 -9.95 -13.54 32.97
N THR A 214 -11.15 -13.69 33.54
CA THR A 214 -11.89 -14.95 33.58
C THR A 214 -12.82 -15.16 32.37
N GLY A 215 -13.09 -14.11 31.59
CA GLY A 215 -13.92 -14.21 30.39
C GLY A 215 -13.17 -14.79 29.20
N GLU A 216 -13.87 -15.50 28.31
CA GLU A 216 -13.26 -16.17 27.14
C GLU A 216 -12.56 -15.19 26.16
N THR A 217 -13.02 -13.94 26.10
CA THR A 217 -12.45 -12.86 25.28
C THR A 217 -11.46 -11.97 26.07
N ALA A 218 -11.24 -12.24 27.35
CA ALA A 218 -10.29 -11.50 28.18
C ALA A 218 -8.87 -12.04 27.95
N ARG A 219 -8.30 -11.70 26.80
CA ARG A 219 -6.95 -12.12 26.38
C ARG A 219 -6.19 -11.02 25.65
N VAL A 220 -4.87 -11.18 25.60
CA VAL A 220 -3.98 -10.38 24.77
C VAL A 220 -3.09 -11.29 23.93
N ASN A 221 -2.65 -10.78 22.78
CA ASN A 221 -1.70 -11.39 21.88
C ASN A 221 -0.38 -10.63 21.94
N ALA A 222 0.72 -11.37 21.99
CA ALA A 222 2.06 -10.84 22.12
C ALA A 222 2.82 -10.96 20.79
N ILE A 223 3.23 -9.82 20.23
CA ILE A 223 3.97 -9.72 18.97
C ILE A 223 5.35 -9.12 19.24
N GLN A 224 6.40 -9.79 18.78
CA GLN A 224 7.78 -9.37 19.03
C GLN A 224 8.29 -8.46 17.92
N PHE A 225 8.89 -7.33 18.31
CA PHE A 225 9.63 -6.46 17.41
C PHE A 225 11.08 -6.26 17.88
N TYR A 226 11.98 -6.04 16.93
CA TYR A 226 13.41 -5.89 17.16
C TYR A 226 13.89 -4.54 16.63
N SER A 227 14.58 -3.76 17.46
CA SER A 227 15.14 -2.47 17.04
C SER A 227 16.16 -2.65 15.91
N LYS A 228 16.06 -1.81 14.88
CA LYS A 228 17.04 -1.70 13.78
C LYS A 228 17.53 -0.25 13.58
N GLY A 229 17.13 0.67 14.45
CA GLY A 229 17.47 2.09 14.39
C GLY A 229 16.71 2.88 13.32
N GLY A 230 16.93 4.20 13.30
CA GLY A 230 16.29 5.12 12.36
C GLY A 230 14.83 5.44 12.71
N GLY A 231 14.06 5.98 11.75
CA GLY A 231 12.64 6.28 11.94
C GLY A 231 11.79 5.01 12.08
N LYS A 232 10.55 5.10 12.60
CA LYS A 232 9.65 3.94 12.80
C LYS A 232 10.33 2.79 13.58
N ASP A 233 10.99 3.13 14.67
CA ASP A 233 11.75 2.19 15.49
C ASP A 233 11.58 2.52 16.97
N ALA A 234 11.68 1.51 17.81
CA ALA A 234 11.70 1.61 19.26
C ALA A 234 12.60 0.49 19.82
N PRO A 235 12.98 0.53 21.12
CA PRO A 235 13.70 -0.59 21.72
C PRO A 235 12.97 -1.91 21.51
N SER A 236 13.71 -3.00 21.24
CA SER A 236 13.14 -4.34 21.04
C SER A 236 12.19 -4.69 22.18
N LYS A 237 10.95 -5.08 21.85
CA LYS A 237 9.89 -5.29 22.84
C LYS A 237 8.93 -6.38 22.36
N LEU A 238 8.46 -7.18 23.30
CA LEU A 238 7.29 -8.02 23.13
C LEU A 238 6.05 -7.17 23.44
N VAL A 239 5.22 -6.92 22.43
CA VAL A 239 4.11 -5.97 22.50
C VAL A 239 2.80 -6.72 22.60
N GLU A 240 2.04 -6.43 23.66
CA GLU A 240 0.73 -7.02 23.89
C GLU A 240 -0.39 -6.12 23.36
N VAL A 241 -1.34 -6.73 22.64
CA VAL A 241 -2.55 -6.09 22.11
C VAL A 241 -3.77 -7.01 22.26
N THR A 242 -4.96 -6.44 22.46
CA THR A 242 -6.22 -7.22 22.42
C THR A 242 -6.63 -7.53 20.98
N ASP A 243 -7.62 -8.42 20.82
CA ASP A 243 -8.23 -8.80 19.53
C ASP A 243 -9.01 -7.65 18.84
N ALA A 244 -9.24 -6.53 19.54
CA ALA A 244 -9.95 -5.40 18.96
C ALA A 244 -9.15 -4.77 17.80
N THR A 245 -9.77 -4.72 16.62
CA THR A 245 -9.27 -4.08 15.40
C THR A 245 -10.15 -2.90 15.01
N LEU A 246 -9.63 -2.02 14.15
CA LEU A 246 -10.36 -0.81 13.77
C LEU A 246 -11.24 -1.02 12.53
N VAL A 247 -12.55 -0.89 12.72
CA VAL A 247 -13.56 -1.00 11.66
C VAL A 247 -14.43 0.25 11.56
N ASN A 248 -15.07 0.43 10.40
CA ASN A 248 -16.09 1.45 10.21
C ASN A 248 -17.33 1.10 11.06
N SER A 249 -17.84 2.08 11.82
CA SER A 249 -18.95 1.90 12.75
C SER A 249 -20.27 1.51 12.08
N SER A 250 -20.46 1.89 10.82
CA SER A 250 -21.71 1.64 10.08
C SER A 250 -21.67 0.34 9.29
N SER A 251 -20.54 0.02 8.64
CA SER A 251 -20.44 -1.16 7.77
C SER A 251 -19.67 -2.34 8.36
N ASN A 252 -19.01 -2.17 9.50
CA ASN A 252 -18.05 -3.13 10.09
C ASN A 252 -16.88 -3.50 9.16
N LEU A 253 -16.61 -2.71 8.12
CA LEU A 253 -15.47 -2.94 7.23
C LEU A 253 -14.16 -2.51 7.90
N PRO A 254 -13.07 -3.29 7.81
CA PRO A 254 -11.75 -2.86 8.30
C PRO A 254 -11.30 -1.57 7.63
N ILE A 255 -10.91 -0.57 8.42
CA ILE A 255 -10.38 0.70 7.90
C ILE A 255 -8.92 0.53 7.45
N TYR A 256 -8.11 -0.17 8.25
CA TYR A 256 -6.69 -0.42 7.97
C TYR A 256 -6.43 -1.86 7.55
N CYS A 257 -5.27 -2.42 7.91
CA CYS A 257 -4.87 -3.76 7.51
C CYS A 257 -5.95 -4.78 7.87
N ARG A 258 -6.14 -5.76 6.98
CA ARG A 258 -7.10 -6.86 7.13
C ARG A 258 -6.47 -8.17 6.63
N SER A 259 -7.06 -9.30 7.01
CA SER A 259 -6.79 -10.56 6.32
C SER A 259 -7.56 -10.62 4.99
N ARG A 260 -7.04 -11.38 4.02
CA ARG A 260 -7.79 -11.83 2.84
C ARG A 260 -8.92 -12.76 3.27
N ASP A 261 -8.71 -13.55 4.32
CA ASP A 261 -9.70 -14.47 4.87
C ASP A 261 -10.59 -13.77 5.89
N ALA A 262 -11.90 -13.93 5.69
CA ALA A 262 -12.88 -13.28 6.55
C ALA A 262 -12.76 -13.79 8.00
N ALA A 263 -12.83 -12.87 8.95
CA ALA A 263 -12.70 -13.13 10.38
C ALA A 263 -11.33 -13.69 10.83
N GLU A 264 -10.28 -13.56 10.02
CA GLU A 264 -8.91 -13.68 10.48
C GLU A 264 -8.29 -12.30 10.74
N ILE A 265 -7.67 -12.10 11.91
CA ILE A 265 -7.26 -10.77 12.35
C ILE A 265 -5.75 -10.58 12.56
N TYR A 266 -4.90 -11.63 12.45
CA TYR A 266 -3.47 -11.45 12.75
C TYR A 266 -2.81 -10.32 11.95
N PRO A 267 -3.11 -10.05 10.66
CA PRO A 267 -2.42 -8.96 9.96
C PRO A 267 -2.72 -7.60 10.58
N ALA A 268 -3.99 -7.38 10.96
CA ALA A 268 -4.43 -6.18 11.66
C ALA A 268 -3.80 -6.06 13.04
N LEU A 269 -3.62 -7.18 13.76
CA LEU A 269 -2.95 -7.20 15.06
C LEU A 269 -1.45 -6.88 14.95
N TYR A 270 -0.76 -7.34 13.91
CA TYR A 270 0.62 -6.97 13.62
C TYR A 270 0.75 -5.47 13.34
N GLU A 271 -0.15 -4.87 12.56
CA GLU A 271 -0.19 -3.42 12.32
C GLU A 271 -0.45 -2.64 13.62
N LYS A 272 -1.44 -3.07 14.41
CA LYS A 272 -1.77 -2.48 15.71
C LYS A 272 -0.59 -2.52 16.67
N ALA A 273 0.03 -3.69 16.83
CA ALA A 273 1.18 -3.87 17.71
C ALA A 273 2.39 -3.06 17.22
N PHE A 274 2.60 -2.95 15.91
CA PHE A 274 3.66 -2.11 15.36
C PHE A 274 3.44 -0.64 15.64
N ALA A 275 2.21 -0.13 15.47
CA ALA A 275 1.85 1.24 15.85
C ALA A 275 2.10 1.50 17.34
N LYS A 276 1.65 0.59 18.22
CA LYS A 276 1.90 0.64 19.66
C LYS A 276 3.39 0.70 19.99
N TRP A 277 4.19 -0.14 19.32
CA TRP A 277 5.64 -0.23 19.49
C TRP A 277 6.35 1.06 19.13
N ILE A 278 6.16 1.57 17.91
CA ILE A 278 6.87 2.76 17.41
C ILE A 278 6.46 4.05 18.15
N LEU A 279 5.22 4.10 18.66
CA LEU A 279 4.72 5.21 19.46
C LEU A 279 5.12 5.14 20.93
N LYS A 280 5.63 3.98 21.39
CA LYS A 280 5.98 3.73 22.79
C LYS A 280 4.80 4.04 23.73
N THR A 281 3.58 3.72 23.29
CA THR A 281 2.35 3.88 24.07
C THR A 281 1.96 2.54 24.70
N GLU A 282 1.27 2.61 25.83
CA GLU A 282 0.62 1.46 26.46
C GLU A 282 -0.84 1.31 26.04
N SER A 283 -1.41 2.30 25.35
CA SER A 283 -2.78 2.24 24.82
C SER A 283 -2.96 1.03 23.90
N ASP A 284 -4.12 0.37 24.03
CA ASP A 284 -4.55 -0.67 23.11
C ASP A 284 -5.28 -0.10 21.88
N LYS A 285 -5.36 1.22 21.76
CA LYS A 285 -5.91 1.94 20.61
C LYS A 285 -4.86 2.91 20.07
N PRO A 286 -3.68 2.42 19.64
CA PRO A 286 -2.62 3.29 19.15
C PRO A 286 -3.04 4.01 17.86
N ASP A 287 -2.45 5.19 17.62
CA ASP A 287 -2.66 5.94 16.39
C ASP A 287 -2.01 5.24 15.19
N ILE A 288 -2.79 4.44 14.45
CA ILE A 288 -2.34 3.67 13.28
C ILE A 288 -1.80 4.57 12.17
N THR A 289 -2.24 5.83 12.08
CA THR A 289 -1.77 6.76 11.03
C THR A 289 -0.27 7.03 11.14
N LYS A 290 0.31 6.85 12.33
CA LYS A 290 1.75 7.01 12.56
C LYS A 290 2.60 5.87 12.01
N THR A 291 1.98 4.80 11.49
CA THR A 291 2.68 3.77 10.72
C THR A 291 2.98 4.21 9.29
N ALA A 292 2.37 5.30 8.79
CA ALA A 292 2.53 5.74 7.41
C ALA A 292 3.98 6.00 7.01
N PHE A 293 4.31 5.47 5.82
CA PHE A 293 5.57 5.50 5.09
C PHE A 293 6.79 4.99 5.85
N GLY A 294 7.64 4.22 5.18
CA GLY A 294 8.80 3.65 5.83
C GLY A 294 9.69 2.81 4.94
N ASP A 295 10.47 1.95 5.59
CA ASP A 295 11.50 1.13 4.97
C ASP A 295 11.08 -0.34 5.00
N PRO A 296 10.80 -0.97 3.83
CA PRO A 296 10.28 -2.32 3.78
C PRO A 296 11.31 -3.38 4.17
N VAL A 297 12.61 -3.13 3.93
CA VAL A 297 13.67 -4.09 4.25
C VAL A 297 13.96 -4.06 5.74
N LYS A 298 14.00 -2.86 6.32
CA LYS A 298 14.10 -2.69 7.77
C LYS A 298 12.90 -3.27 8.49
N ALA A 299 11.67 -3.02 8.05
CA ALA A 299 10.47 -3.60 8.64
C ALA A 299 10.53 -5.14 8.66
N THR A 300 11.04 -5.74 7.59
CA THR A 300 11.27 -7.19 7.51
C THR A 300 12.27 -7.64 8.60
N ALA A 301 13.37 -6.91 8.77
CA ALA A 301 14.35 -7.18 9.82
C ALA A 301 13.83 -6.94 11.25
N GLN A 302 12.92 -5.98 11.43
CA GLN A 302 12.26 -5.68 12.71
C GLN A 302 11.31 -6.81 13.14
N LEU A 303 10.78 -7.60 12.18
CA LEU A 303 9.91 -8.74 12.44
C LEU A 303 10.69 -10.05 12.73
N ASN A 304 11.84 -10.26 12.08
CA ASN A 304 12.56 -11.54 12.16
C ASN A 304 13.93 -11.48 12.87
N ASN A 305 14.30 -10.31 13.40
CA ASN A 305 15.60 -10.01 14.02
C ASN A 305 16.85 -10.19 13.13
N ARG A 306 16.70 -10.38 11.82
CA ARG A 306 17.84 -10.60 10.92
C ARG A 306 18.51 -9.28 10.52
N THR A 307 19.57 -9.35 9.72
CA THR A 307 20.28 -8.16 9.24
C THR A 307 19.67 -7.70 7.91
N PRO A 308 19.27 -6.43 7.76
CA PRO A 308 18.74 -5.92 6.50
C PRO A 308 19.89 -5.63 5.51
N TYR A 309 19.75 -6.12 4.28
CA TYR A 309 20.68 -5.90 3.19
C TYR A 309 19.97 -5.31 1.97
N TYR A 310 20.52 -4.23 1.43
CA TYR A 310 19.90 -3.42 0.36
C TYR A 310 20.66 -3.54 -0.96
N TYR A 311 19.88 -3.55 -2.06
CA TYR A 311 20.36 -3.60 -3.43
C TYR A 311 19.57 -2.61 -4.28
N ASN A 312 20.15 -1.44 -4.56
CA ASN A 312 19.60 -0.46 -5.49
C ASN A 312 19.65 -0.99 -6.93
N THR A 313 18.62 -0.71 -7.71
CA THR A 313 18.54 -1.14 -9.12
C THR A 313 19.43 -0.30 -10.04
N GLY A 314 19.63 0.98 -9.72
CA GLY A 314 20.39 1.92 -10.56
C GLY A 314 21.84 1.50 -10.82
N SER A 315 22.43 0.71 -9.91
CA SER A 315 23.81 0.19 -10.03
C SER A 315 23.89 -1.23 -10.57
N ARG A 316 22.76 -1.82 -11.01
CA ARG A 316 22.67 -3.24 -11.37
C ARG A 316 21.93 -3.48 -12.69
N THR A 317 22.28 -4.57 -13.35
CA THR A 317 21.53 -5.10 -14.48
C THR A 317 20.34 -5.93 -13.99
N GLY A 318 19.36 -6.17 -14.88
CA GLY A 318 18.25 -7.09 -14.58
C GLY A 318 18.76 -8.49 -14.18
N ASP A 319 19.81 -8.97 -14.84
CA ASP A 319 20.43 -10.26 -14.55
C ASP A 319 21.06 -10.35 -13.15
N GLN A 320 21.70 -9.27 -12.70
CA GLN A 320 22.26 -9.20 -11.34
C GLN A 320 21.14 -9.19 -10.30
N LEU A 321 20.07 -8.43 -10.52
CA LEU A 321 18.91 -8.39 -9.62
C LEU A 321 18.21 -9.75 -9.54
N TYR A 322 18.01 -10.39 -10.69
CA TYR A 322 17.49 -11.75 -10.76
C TYR A 322 18.39 -12.75 -10.01
N SER A 323 19.71 -12.66 -10.16
CA SER A 323 20.65 -13.54 -9.47
C SER A 323 20.61 -13.36 -7.94
N ILE A 324 20.48 -12.12 -7.45
CA ILE A 324 20.30 -11.85 -6.02
C ILE A 324 19.05 -12.56 -5.47
N VAL A 325 17.93 -12.54 -6.20
CA VAL A 325 16.72 -13.26 -5.76
C VAL A 325 16.96 -14.77 -5.73
N ARG A 326 17.64 -15.31 -6.74
CA ARG A 326 18.00 -16.75 -6.80
C ARG A 326 18.89 -17.19 -5.65
N GLU A 327 19.91 -16.40 -5.31
CA GLU A 327 20.83 -16.67 -4.20
C GLU A 327 20.15 -16.68 -2.83
N ASN A 328 18.96 -16.09 -2.71
CA ASN A 328 18.15 -16.07 -1.50
C ASN A 328 16.89 -16.95 -1.60
N SER A 329 16.91 -17.88 -2.57
CA SER A 329 15.81 -18.77 -2.87
C SER A 329 16.25 -20.24 -2.83
N MET A 330 15.31 -21.11 -2.46
CA MET A 330 15.41 -22.55 -2.68
C MET A 330 14.42 -22.92 -3.79
N SER A 331 14.91 -23.55 -4.85
CA SER A 331 14.15 -23.68 -6.10
C SER A 331 13.66 -22.30 -6.57
N TYR A 332 12.37 -22.09 -6.80
CA TYR A 332 11.79 -20.84 -7.29
C TYR A 332 11.30 -19.89 -6.17
N LYS A 333 11.45 -20.27 -4.89
CA LYS A 333 10.85 -19.58 -3.74
C LYS A 333 11.92 -18.95 -2.85
N THR A 334 11.71 -17.71 -2.42
CA THR A 334 12.55 -17.08 -1.39
C THR A 334 12.49 -17.83 -0.05
N ILE A 335 13.65 -18.06 0.55
CA ILE A 335 13.84 -18.66 1.89
C ILE A 335 14.37 -17.65 2.92
N HIS A 336 14.84 -16.51 2.43
CA HIS A 336 15.06 -15.34 3.25
C HIS A 336 13.95 -14.33 2.91
N PRO A 337 13.27 -13.73 3.90
CA PRO A 337 12.25 -12.71 3.64
C PRO A 337 12.82 -11.54 2.82
N MET A 338 12.15 -11.21 1.73
CA MET A 338 12.58 -10.19 0.77
C MET A 338 11.45 -9.24 0.39
N THR A 339 11.78 -7.96 0.23
CA THR A 339 10.87 -6.91 -0.22
C THR A 339 11.55 -6.06 -1.29
N ALA A 340 10.74 -5.40 -2.12
CA ALA A 340 11.18 -4.48 -3.16
C ALA A 340 10.36 -3.19 -3.10
N TRP A 341 10.89 -2.10 -3.64
CA TRP A 341 10.17 -0.84 -3.71
C TRP A 341 10.40 -0.11 -5.04
N THR A 342 9.38 0.62 -5.47
CA THR A 342 9.39 1.38 -6.71
C THR A 342 9.98 2.78 -6.54
N TYR A 343 10.39 3.40 -7.64
CA TYR A 343 10.71 4.84 -7.64
C TYR A 343 9.44 5.64 -7.33
N GLY A 344 9.57 6.82 -6.70
CA GLY A 344 8.42 7.67 -6.43
C GLY A 344 7.80 8.24 -7.70
N SER A 345 8.66 8.61 -8.66
CA SER A 345 8.27 9.04 -10.00
C SER A 345 9.45 8.91 -10.98
N GLY A 346 9.36 9.56 -12.15
CA GLY A 346 10.41 9.54 -13.19
C GLY A 346 10.43 8.27 -14.04
N LYS A 347 9.46 7.38 -13.83
CA LYS A 347 9.16 6.19 -14.65
C LYS A 347 7.75 6.33 -15.20
N ASP A 348 7.45 5.55 -16.23
CA ASP A 348 6.09 5.47 -16.73
C ASP A 348 5.35 4.32 -16.03
N TYR A 349 4.50 4.69 -15.08
CA TYR A 349 3.63 3.76 -14.37
C TYR A 349 2.24 3.65 -15.04
N THR A 350 1.91 4.56 -15.96
CA THR A 350 0.59 4.62 -16.57
C THR A 350 0.30 3.34 -17.35
N GLY A 351 -0.81 2.67 -17.02
CA GLY A 351 -1.21 1.41 -17.65
C GLY A 351 -0.34 0.19 -17.31
N THR A 352 0.62 0.32 -16.39
CA THR A 352 1.48 -0.82 -15.98
C THR A 352 0.89 -1.66 -14.85
N ASN A 353 -0.07 -1.12 -14.10
CA ASN A 353 -0.54 -1.61 -12.79
C ASN A 353 0.58 -1.77 -11.73
N VAL A 354 1.77 -1.22 -11.99
CA VAL A 354 2.81 -1.03 -10.96
C VAL A 354 2.63 0.36 -10.37
N VAL A 355 2.71 0.47 -9.05
CA VAL A 355 2.44 1.69 -8.30
C VAL A 355 3.76 2.35 -7.93
N GLY A 356 3.88 3.68 -8.12
CA GLY A 356 5.02 4.48 -7.67
C GLY A 356 5.09 4.58 -6.14
N ASN A 357 6.30 4.78 -5.60
CA ASN A 357 6.57 4.84 -4.16
C ASN A 357 5.90 3.74 -3.32
N HIS A 358 5.85 2.51 -3.85
CA HIS A 358 5.12 1.40 -3.25
C HIS A 358 6.03 0.22 -2.97
N ALA A 359 5.73 -0.51 -1.90
CA ALA A 359 6.48 -1.68 -1.48
C ALA A 359 5.78 -2.97 -1.95
N TYR A 360 6.58 -3.94 -2.35
CA TYR A 360 6.14 -5.25 -2.82
C TYR A 360 6.88 -6.35 -2.06
N THR A 361 6.22 -7.48 -1.82
CA THR A 361 6.89 -8.69 -1.32
C THR A 361 7.58 -9.39 -2.50
N VAL A 362 8.82 -9.87 -2.31
CA VAL A 362 9.52 -10.68 -3.31
C VAL A 362 9.35 -12.16 -2.95
N LEU A 363 8.53 -12.87 -3.72
CA LEU A 363 8.20 -14.26 -3.46
C LEU A 363 9.20 -15.23 -4.07
N GLY A 364 9.95 -14.80 -5.09
CA GLY A 364 10.86 -15.69 -5.79
C GLY A 364 11.18 -15.27 -7.21
N TRP A 365 11.48 -16.27 -8.03
CA TRP A 365 11.93 -16.06 -9.40
C TRP A 365 11.39 -17.17 -10.30
N ALA A 366 11.31 -16.88 -11.61
CA ALA A 366 10.98 -17.88 -12.62
C ALA A 366 11.86 -17.74 -13.85
N PHE A 367 12.04 -18.86 -14.56
CA PHE A 367 12.62 -18.89 -15.89
C PHE A 367 11.67 -19.61 -16.83
N LYS A 368 11.11 -18.88 -17.80
CA LYS A 368 10.09 -19.38 -18.73
C LYS A 368 10.33 -18.77 -20.10
N ASN A 369 10.25 -19.58 -21.16
CA ASN A 369 10.41 -19.13 -22.54
C ASN A 369 11.68 -18.29 -22.76
N ASN A 370 12.81 -18.73 -22.18
CA ASN A 370 14.10 -18.04 -22.19
C ASN A 370 14.12 -16.63 -21.57
N LYS A 371 13.11 -16.29 -20.74
CA LYS A 371 12.98 -15.03 -20.02
C LYS A 371 13.11 -15.23 -18.52
N LYS A 372 13.73 -14.25 -17.87
CA LYS A 372 14.00 -14.21 -16.42
C LYS A 372 12.99 -13.30 -15.73
N TYR A 373 12.23 -13.85 -14.79
CA TYR A 373 11.19 -13.13 -14.07
C TYR A 373 11.49 -13.06 -12.58
N ILE A 374 11.13 -11.93 -11.96
CA ILE A 374 11.05 -11.77 -10.52
C ILE A 374 9.57 -11.84 -10.14
N VAL A 375 9.26 -12.69 -9.16
CA VAL A 375 7.91 -12.90 -8.66
C VAL A 375 7.66 -11.98 -7.47
N LEU A 376 6.60 -11.20 -7.55
CA LEU A 376 6.25 -10.16 -6.60
C LEU A 376 4.80 -10.31 -6.14
N ARG A 377 4.49 -9.71 -4.99
CA ARG A 377 3.12 -9.48 -4.54
C ARG A 377 2.90 -8.00 -4.18
N ASN A 378 1.84 -7.42 -4.70
CA ASN A 378 1.29 -6.15 -4.24
C ASN A 378 0.55 -6.37 -2.90
N PRO A 379 0.94 -5.72 -1.78
CA PRO A 379 0.26 -5.87 -0.49
C PRO A 379 -1.17 -5.32 -0.47
N TRP A 380 -1.64 -4.68 -1.54
CA TRP A 380 -3.07 -4.38 -1.72
C TRP A 380 -3.91 -5.61 -2.03
N GLY A 381 -3.27 -6.73 -2.41
CA GLY A 381 -3.96 -7.97 -2.76
C GLY A 381 -4.72 -7.93 -4.10
N VAL A 382 -4.47 -6.90 -4.91
CA VAL A 382 -5.05 -6.65 -6.25
C VAL A 382 -4.07 -5.84 -7.10
N THR A 383 -4.48 -5.44 -8.32
CA THR A 383 -3.73 -4.59 -9.29
C THR A 383 -2.49 -5.27 -9.87
N GLU A 384 -2.64 -6.49 -10.37
CA GLU A 384 -1.56 -7.19 -11.05
C GLU A 384 -1.26 -6.59 -12.44
N PRO A 385 0.03 -6.40 -12.79
CA PRO A 385 0.46 -6.12 -14.15
C PRO A 385 0.11 -7.24 -15.13
N ALA A 386 -0.58 -6.89 -16.22
CA ALA A 386 -0.86 -7.78 -17.34
C ALA A 386 -0.18 -7.26 -18.61
N GLY A 387 0.56 -8.12 -19.33
CA GLY A 387 1.18 -7.75 -20.61
C GLY A 387 2.37 -8.63 -21.01
N LEU A 388 3.05 -8.21 -22.10
CA LEU A 388 4.15 -8.99 -22.71
C LEU A 388 5.39 -9.19 -21.80
N ASN A 389 5.55 -8.30 -20.83
CA ASN A 389 6.65 -8.33 -19.86
C ASN A 389 6.27 -9.01 -18.55
N THR A 390 5.06 -9.59 -18.47
CA THR A 390 4.62 -10.37 -17.31
C THR A 390 4.42 -11.83 -17.68
N TYR A 391 4.59 -12.70 -16.69
CA TYR A 391 4.26 -14.12 -16.84
C TYR A 391 2.97 -14.43 -16.09
N GLN A 392 2.02 -15.03 -16.82
CA GLN A 392 0.74 -15.49 -16.32
C GLN A 392 0.77 -17.03 -16.27
N GLY A 393 0.55 -17.60 -15.09
CA GLY A 393 0.54 -19.05 -14.90
C GLY A 393 0.85 -19.46 -13.46
N VAL A 394 0.91 -20.77 -13.23
CA VAL A 394 1.22 -21.35 -11.93
C VAL A 394 2.70 -21.72 -11.85
N LEU A 395 3.35 -21.39 -10.75
CA LEU A 395 4.70 -21.84 -10.40
C LEU A 395 4.62 -22.87 -9.28
N SER A 396 4.97 -24.13 -9.60
CA SER A 396 5.13 -25.18 -8.60
C SER A 396 6.58 -25.25 -8.10
N PHE A 397 6.75 -25.58 -6.82
CA PHE A 397 8.05 -25.70 -6.17
C PHE A 397 8.53 -27.16 -6.10
N PHE A 398 9.82 -27.36 -5.85
CA PHE A 398 10.45 -28.69 -5.80
C PHE A 398 9.86 -29.56 -4.68
N ASP A 399 9.69 -28.99 -3.49
CA ASP A 399 8.99 -29.66 -2.38
C ASP A 399 7.54 -29.18 -2.30
N LYS A 400 6.66 -29.88 -3.03
CA LYS A 400 5.21 -29.61 -3.02
C LYS A 400 4.52 -29.98 -1.70
N SER A 401 5.17 -30.74 -0.83
CA SER A 401 4.61 -31.15 0.46
C SER A 401 4.71 -30.03 1.51
N PHE A 402 5.73 -29.19 1.36
CA PHE A 402 5.97 -28.05 2.23
C PHE A 402 5.56 -26.71 1.61
N TRP A 403 5.61 -26.59 0.27
CA TRP A 403 5.36 -25.32 -0.43
C TRP A 403 4.15 -25.38 -1.36
N ARG A 404 3.14 -24.55 -1.06
CA ARG A 404 1.99 -24.34 -1.94
C ARG A 404 2.43 -23.62 -3.23
N PRO A 405 1.92 -24.00 -4.42
CA PRO A 405 2.21 -23.29 -5.66
C PRO A 405 1.81 -21.82 -5.60
N VAL A 406 2.54 -20.96 -6.31
CA VAL A 406 2.13 -19.56 -6.51
C VAL A 406 1.33 -19.44 -7.80
N ASN A 407 0.17 -18.83 -7.71
CA ASN A 407 -0.75 -18.64 -8.82
C ASN A 407 -0.78 -17.17 -9.27
N MET A 408 -0.27 -16.88 -10.48
CA MET A 408 -0.31 -15.51 -11.02
C MET A 408 -1.66 -15.12 -11.62
N VAL A 409 -2.67 -16.01 -11.59
CA VAL A 409 -4.03 -15.71 -12.08
C VAL A 409 -5.07 -15.55 -10.95
N GLY A 410 -4.62 -15.54 -9.69
CA GLY A 410 -5.48 -15.61 -8.50
C GLY A 410 -6.13 -14.31 -8.04
N ASN A 411 -5.78 -13.17 -8.66
CA ASN A 411 -6.21 -11.83 -8.26
C ASN A 411 -6.00 -11.61 -6.74
N ASP A 412 -4.75 -11.74 -6.33
CA ASP A 412 -4.26 -11.76 -4.95
C ASP A 412 -3.01 -10.88 -4.75
N GLY A 413 -2.78 -10.00 -5.72
CA GLY A 413 -1.64 -9.10 -5.86
C GLY A 413 -0.41 -9.78 -6.47
N VAL A 414 -0.44 -11.07 -6.80
CA VAL A 414 0.74 -11.83 -7.21
C VAL A 414 0.98 -11.75 -8.72
N PHE A 415 2.18 -11.35 -9.10
CA PHE A 415 2.58 -11.27 -10.51
C PHE A 415 4.07 -11.59 -10.69
N ALA A 416 4.46 -11.89 -11.91
CA ALA A 416 5.85 -12.08 -12.30
C ALA A 416 6.20 -11.08 -13.39
N ILE A 417 7.27 -10.30 -13.19
CA ILE A 417 7.73 -9.27 -14.14
C ILE A 417 9.16 -9.59 -14.62
N GLU A 418 9.44 -9.33 -15.90
CA GLU A 418 10.79 -9.51 -16.45
C GLU A 418 11.83 -8.69 -15.68
N ALA A 419 13.02 -9.26 -15.48
CA ALA A 419 14.06 -8.64 -14.66
C ALA A 419 14.52 -7.26 -15.18
N ASN A 420 14.46 -7.03 -16.50
CA ASN A 420 14.75 -5.72 -17.09
C ASN A 420 13.64 -4.71 -16.82
N SER A 421 12.38 -5.12 -16.86
CA SER A 421 11.25 -4.28 -16.47
C SER A 421 11.27 -3.97 -14.98
N PHE A 422 11.62 -4.96 -14.13
CA PHE A 422 11.89 -4.75 -12.71
C PHE A 422 12.96 -3.67 -12.51
N LYS A 423 14.11 -3.82 -13.16
CA LYS A 423 15.22 -2.84 -13.10
C LYS A 423 14.81 -1.43 -13.51
N ASN A 424 13.84 -1.30 -14.41
CA ASN A 424 13.35 0.00 -14.87
C ASN A 424 12.37 0.64 -13.88
N LEU A 425 11.46 -0.12 -13.28
CA LEU A 425 10.37 0.39 -12.44
C LEU A 425 10.73 0.44 -10.94
N PHE A 426 11.58 -0.47 -10.48
CA PHE A 426 11.93 -0.60 -9.07
C PHE A 426 13.17 0.22 -8.74
N ALA A 427 13.18 0.90 -7.58
CA ALA A 427 14.33 1.63 -7.08
C ALA A 427 15.32 0.71 -6.33
N GLY A 428 14.81 -0.36 -5.73
CA GLY A 428 15.64 -1.37 -5.08
C GLY A 428 14.87 -2.60 -4.61
N LEU A 429 15.63 -3.57 -4.12
CA LEU A 429 15.16 -4.71 -3.36
C LEU A 429 16.08 -4.97 -2.17
N GLY A 430 15.57 -5.69 -1.19
CA GLY A 430 16.36 -6.09 -0.03
C GLY A 430 15.95 -7.42 0.56
N VAL A 431 16.81 -7.92 1.43
CA VAL A 431 16.65 -9.18 2.14
C VAL A 431 16.99 -8.98 3.61
N ALA A 432 16.23 -9.62 4.50
CA ALA A 432 16.58 -9.73 5.90
C ALA A 432 17.10 -11.15 6.17
N LYS A 433 18.42 -11.30 6.37
CA LYS A 433 19.05 -12.62 6.60
C LYS A 433 20.13 -12.61 7.67
#